data_AF-A0A0Q6N1A9-F1
#
_entry.id   AF-A0A0Q6N1A9-F1
#
_cell.length_a   1.000
_cell.length_b   1.000
_cell.length_c   1.000
_cell.angle_alpha   90.00
_cell.angle_beta   90.00
_cell.angle_gamma   90.00
#
_symmetry.space_group_name_H-M   'P 1'
#
loop_
_entity.id
_entity.type
_entity.pdbx_description
1 polymer ?
#
loop_
_entity_poly.entity_id
_entity_poly.type
_entity_poly.pdbx_seq_one_letter_code
_entity_poly.pdbx_strand_id
1 'polypeptide(L)'
;MTVSVWRIASETPDYTAEGLGGKGAEITGGRWNRPGMPMVYSATNIALAALETVVHLNAGALPLNRLLVRIDIPDDVWFMRTNGDVNLLAVGWDVLPAGKVSLDIGDGWLRSNRTALFEVPSAIVPEETNVLINPRHADAGRITAVKTRRWTYDGRLTFGVALASRGGKK
;
A
#
# COMPACT_ATOMS: atom_id res chain seq x y z
N MET A 1 8.17 -5.51 -22.38
CA MET A 1 8.71 -4.46 -21.50
C MET A 1 7.78 -4.38 -20.28
N THR A 2 8.25 -3.85 -19.15
CA THR A 2 7.51 -3.85 -17.88
C THR A 2 7.74 -2.55 -17.12
N VAL A 3 6.73 -2.12 -16.36
CA VAL A 3 6.82 -1.06 -15.35
C VAL A 3 7.02 -1.69 -13.97
N SER A 4 8.00 -1.21 -13.21
CA SER A 4 8.26 -1.69 -11.84
C SER A 4 7.60 -0.78 -10.80
N VAL A 5 6.86 -1.38 -9.86
CA VAL A 5 6.35 -0.74 -8.65
C VAL A 5 6.90 -1.44 -7.42
N TRP A 6 6.80 -0.80 -6.25
CA TRP A 6 7.59 -1.17 -5.07
C TRP A 6 6.73 -1.34 -3.83
N ARG A 7 7.08 -2.32 -3.00
CA ARG A 7 6.47 -2.53 -1.68
C ARG A 7 7.55 -2.86 -0.66
N ILE A 8 7.35 -2.41 0.58
CA ILE A 8 8.12 -2.88 1.73
C ILE A 8 7.19 -3.75 2.59
N ALA A 9 7.40 -5.06 2.55
CA ALA A 9 6.52 -6.04 3.18
C ALA A 9 7.27 -6.87 4.22
N SER A 10 6.53 -7.42 5.20
CA SER A 10 7.10 -8.42 6.10
C SER A 10 7.07 -9.81 5.49
N GLU A 11 8.07 -10.59 5.84
CA GLU A 11 7.96 -12.05 5.81
C GLU A 11 7.10 -12.48 7.01
N THR A 12 6.08 -13.30 6.77
CA THR A 12 5.25 -13.87 7.84
C THR A 12 5.16 -15.39 7.66
N PRO A 13 4.80 -16.15 8.71
CA PRO A 13 4.58 -17.59 8.57
C PRO A 13 3.44 -17.95 7.60
N ASP A 14 2.42 -17.11 7.50
CA ASP A 14 1.18 -17.40 6.77
C ASP A 14 1.20 -16.91 5.31
N TYR A 15 2.03 -15.91 5.00
CA TYR A 15 2.20 -15.37 3.65
C TYR A 15 3.57 -14.72 3.45
N THR A 16 4.09 -14.86 2.23
CA THR A 16 5.40 -14.35 1.85
C THR A 16 5.35 -12.88 1.43
N ALA A 17 6.48 -12.16 1.56
CA ALA A 17 6.56 -10.72 1.29
C ALA A 17 6.27 -10.35 -0.19
N GLU A 18 6.59 -11.23 -1.12
CA GLU A 18 6.34 -11.16 -2.57
C GLU A 18 4.95 -11.67 -2.96
N GLY A 19 4.21 -12.27 -2.01
CA GLY A 19 2.86 -12.76 -2.26
C GLY A 19 1.94 -11.67 -2.82
N LEU A 20 1.35 -11.93 -3.98
CA LEU A 20 0.42 -11.03 -4.66
C LEU A 20 -1.05 -11.36 -4.35
N GLY A 21 -1.34 -12.25 -3.40
CA GLY A 21 -2.72 -12.61 -3.02
C GLY A 21 -3.50 -11.56 -2.22
N GLY A 22 -2.86 -10.47 -1.78
CA GLY A 22 -3.52 -9.38 -1.06
C GLY A 22 -4.01 -9.73 0.35
N LYS A 23 -3.51 -10.81 0.95
CA LYS A 23 -4.06 -11.36 2.21
C LYS A 23 -3.97 -10.43 3.40
N GLY A 24 -2.87 -9.68 3.53
CA GLY A 24 -2.71 -8.70 4.62
C GLY A 24 -3.83 -7.65 4.61
N ALA A 25 -4.04 -6.99 3.46
CA ALA A 25 -5.10 -6.00 3.31
C ALA A 25 -6.50 -6.64 3.35
N GLU A 26 -6.67 -7.90 2.93
CA GLU A 26 -7.94 -8.61 3.12
C GLU A 26 -8.28 -8.74 4.61
N ILE A 27 -7.31 -9.01 5.47
CA ILE A 27 -7.52 -9.19 6.91
C ILE A 27 -7.76 -7.84 7.59
N THR A 28 -6.92 -6.85 7.34
CA THR A 28 -6.91 -5.59 8.11
C THR A 28 -7.75 -4.48 7.48
N GLY A 29 -8.04 -4.57 6.18
CA GLY A 29 -8.45 -3.42 5.38
C GLY A 29 -7.28 -2.44 5.16
N GLY A 30 -7.58 -1.34 4.49
CA GLY A 30 -6.68 -0.23 4.22
C GLY A 30 -7.46 1.00 3.78
N ARG A 31 -6.77 2.03 3.26
CA ARG A 31 -7.45 3.25 2.78
C ARG A 31 -8.46 2.96 1.65
N TRP A 32 -8.13 2.01 0.78
CA TRP A 32 -8.84 1.73 -0.47
C TRP A 32 -9.55 0.36 -0.47
N ASN A 33 -9.61 -0.34 0.66
CA ASN A 33 -10.37 -1.60 0.74
C ASN A 33 -10.87 -1.87 2.15
N ARG A 34 -12.09 -2.41 2.26
CA ARG A 34 -12.60 -2.96 3.52
C ARG A 34 -12.03 -4.37 3.79
N PRO A 35 -12.01 -4.81 5.07
CA PRO A 35 -11.73 -6.21 5.40
C PRO A 35 -12.64 -7.18 4.62
N GLY A 36 -12.09 -8.32 4.23
CA GLY A 36 -12.72 -9.33 3.37
C GLY A 36 -12.53 -9.10 1.87
N MET A 37 -11.91 -7.98 1.47
CA MET A 37 -11.60 -7.68 0.08
C MET A 37 -10.08 -7.66 -0.13
N PRO A 38 -9.49 -8.66 -0.82
CA PRO A 38 -8.04 -8.74 -0.99
C PRO A 38 -7.56 -7.65 -1.96
N MET A 39 -6.48 -6.99 -1.58
CA MET A 39 -5.84 -5.93 -2.36
C MET A 39 -4.33 -5.93 -2.09
N VAL A 40 -3.54 -5.70 -3.12
CA VAL A 40 -2.10 -5.47 -2.99
C VAL A 40 -1.84 -3.98 -3.13
N TYR A 41 -1.15 -3.41 -2.14
CA TYR A 41 -0.69 -2.01 -2.17
C TYR A 41 0.77 -1.97 -2.57
N SER A 42 1.12 -1.10 -3.52
CA SER A 42 2.49 -0.74 -3.87
C SER A 42 2.58 0.75 -4.17
N ALA A 43 3.81 1.25 -4.32
CA ALA A 43 4.11 2.62 -4.68
C ALA A 43 4.91 2.66 -5.99
N THR A 44 4.80 3.73 -6.75
CA THR A 44 5.58 3.90 -8.00
C THR A 44 7.08 4.04 -7.76
N ASN A 45 7.49 4.44 -6.55
CA ASN A 45 8.89 4.57 -6.18
C ASN A 45 9.18 4.03 -4.76
N ILE A 46 10.46 3.74 -4.51
CA ILE A 46 10.92 3.13 -3.25
C ILE A 46 10.77 4.11 -2.07
N ALA A 47 10.97 5.41 -2.29
CA ALA A 47 10.89 6.41 -1.23
C ALA A 47 9.45 6.54 -0.70
N LEU A 48 8.47 6.54 -1.60
CA LEU A 48 7.05 6.53 -1.23
C LEU A 48 6.65 5.24 -0.52
N ALA A 49 7.10 4.07 -1.00
CA ALA A 49 6.88 2.80 -0.31
C ALA A 49 7.40 2.84 1.13
N ALA A 50 8.56 3.46 1.34
CA ALA A 50 9.15 3.65 2.66
C ALA A 50 8.31 4.59 3.53
N LEU A 51 7.86 5.70 2.98
CA LEU A 51 7.06 6.69 3.68
C LEU A 51 5.68 6.14 4.10
N GLU A 52 4.97 5.47 3.19
CA GLU A 52 3.69 4.80 3.46
C GLU A 52 3.80 3.75 4.55
N THR A 53 4.88 2.97 4.50
CA THR A 53 5.16 1.94 5.51
C THR A 53 5.49 2.57 6.86
N VAL A 54 6.26 3.65 6.90
CA VAL A 54 6.58 4.39 8.15
C VAL A 54 5.33 5.00 8.78
N VAL A 55 4.47 5.65 8.00
CA VAL A 55 3.24 6.25 8.52
C VAL A 55 2.27 5.19 9.04
N HIS A 56 2.11 4.07 8.33
CA HIS A 56 1.36 2.92 8.86
C HIS A 56 1.99 2.33 10.13
N LEU A 57 3.34 2.33 10.22
CA LEU A 57 4.06 1.78 11.36
C LEU A 57 4.12 2.70 12.57
N ASN A 58 3.98 4.02 12.43
CA ASN A 58 3.87 4.94 13.58
C ASN A 58 2.64 4.63 14.48
N ALA A 59 1.75 3.73 14.06
CA ALA A 59 0.74 3.10 14.92
C ALA A 59 1.28 1.94 15.80
N GLY A 60 2.59 1.64 15.77
CA GLY A 60 3.25 0.53 16.50
C GLY A 60 4.79 0.59 16.49
N ALA A 61 5.45 -0.47 16.92
CA ALA A 61 6.93 -0.59 16.87
C ALA A 61 7.41 -1.03 15.48
N LEU A 62 8.58 -0.55 15.04
CA LEU A 62 9.21 -0.97 13.79
C LEU A 62 9.46 -2.48 13.76
N PRO A 63 8.77 -3.27 12.90
CA PRO A 63 9.07 -4.67 12.75
C PRO A 63 10.38 -4.82 11.95
N LEU A 64 11.36 -5.48 12.57
CA LEU A 64 12.74 -5.61 12.08
C LEU A 64 12.90 -6.53 10.86
N ASN A 65 11.81 -7.19 10.42
CA ASN A 65 11.77 -8.15 9.32
C ASN A 65 10.97 -7.57 8.14
N ARG A 66 11.60 -6.66 7.40
CA ARG A 66 11.04 -6.07 6.18
C ARG A 66 11.94 -6.35 4.99
N LEU A 67 11.32 -6.61 3.85
CA LEU A 67 11.97 -6.85 2.57
C LEU A 67 11.48 -5.82 1.56
N LEU A 68 12.40 -5.34 0.73
CA LEU A 68 12.04 -4.58 -0.45
C LEU A 68 11.60 -5.56 -1.54
N VAL A 69 10.42 -5.32 -2.07
CA VAL A 69 9.81 -6.14 -3.12
C VAL A 69 9.62 -5.27 -4.35
N ARG A 70 10.18 -5.73 -5.47
CA ARG A 70 9.89 -5.18 -6.79
C ARG A 70 8.75 -5.98 -7.39
N ILE A 71 7.75 -5.30 -7.93
CA ILE A 71 6.62 -5.89 -8.61
C ILE A 71 6.69 -5.42 -10.06
N ASP A 72 6.84 -6.36 -10.99
CA ASP A 72 6.99 -6.08 -12.41
C ASP A 72 5.65 -6.31 -13.12
N ILE A 73 5.12 -5.23 -13.71
CA ILE A 73 3.81 -5.15 -14.36
C ILE A 73 4.03 -5.08 -15.88
N PRO A 74 3.41 -5.97 -16.68
CA PRO A 74 3.46 -5.86 -18.14
C PRO A 74 2.89 -4.52 -18.63
N ASP A 75 3.55 -3.90 -19.62
CA ASP A 75 3.16 -2.56 -20.08
C ASP A 75 1.71 -2.49 -20.56
N ASP A 76 1.21 -3.52 -21.24
CA ASP A 76 -0.18 -3.58 -21.69
C ASP A 76 -1.17 -3.60 -20.51
N VAL A 77 -0.84 -4.28 -19.42
CA VAL A 77 -1.62 -4.23 -18.17
C VAL A 77 -1.53 -2.85 -17.52
N TRP A 78 -0.35 -2.22 -17.55
CA TRP A 78 -0.14 -0.85 -17.07
C TRP A 78 -0.94 0.19 -17.85
N PHE A 79 -1.00 0.08 -19.17
CA PHE A 79 -1.75 1.00 -20.02
C PHE A 79 -3.27 0.91 -19.79
N MET A 80 -3.77 -0.24 -19.35
CA MET A 80 -5.18 -0.47 -19.05
C MET A 80 -5.59 -0.08 -17.62
N ARG A 81 -4.69 0.46 -16.80
CA ARG A 81 -5.00 0.80 -15.41
C ARG A 81 -6.09 1.87 -15.31
N THR A 82 -6.89 1.79 -14.24
CA THR A 82 -7.76 2.90 -13.84
C THR A 82 -6.88 4.01 -13.26
N ASN A 83 -7.10 5.27 -13.66
CA ASN A 83 -6.39 6.43 -13.13
C ASN A 83 -7.29 7.19 -12.15
N GLY A 84 -6.90 7.25 -10.89
CA GLY A 84 -7.55 8.03 -9.85
C GLY A 84 -6.94 9.43 -9.80
N ASP A 85 -7.21 10.27 -10.78
CA ASP A 85 -6.75 11.65 -10.78
C ASP A 85 -7.20 12.36 -9.50
N VAL A 86 -6.25 12.97 -8.78
CA VAL A 86 -6.48 13.70 -7.52
C VAL A 86 -7.56 14.77 -7.65
N ASN A 87 -7.69 15.38 -8.84
CA ASN A 87 -8.68 16.42 -9.11
C ASN A 87 -10.09 15.87 -9.37
N LEU A 88 -10.20 14.57 -9.68
CA LEU A 88 -11.44 13.89 -9.98
C LEU A 88 -11.95 13.02 -8.83
N LEU A 89 -11.09 12.70 -7.87
CA LEU A 89 -11.50 11.98 -6.67
C LEU A 89 -12.46 12.85 -5.83
N ALA A 90 -13.50 12.20 -5.31
CA ALA A 90 -14.48 12.89 -4.48
C ALA A 90 -13.80 13.48 -3.22
N VAL A 91 -14.25 14.68 -2.84
CA VAL A 91 -13.77 15.38 -1.64
C VAL A 91 -13.84 14.43 -0.44
N GLY A 92 -12.73 14.37 0.31
CA GLY A 92 -12.60 13.54 1.50
C GLY A 92 -11.98 12.15 1.27
N TRP A 93 -11.40 11.87 0.10
CA TRP A 93 -10.64 10.64 -0.14
C TRP A 93 -9.35 10.53 0.72
N ASP A 94 -8.80 11.67 1.12
CA ASP A 94 -7.52 11.84 1.82
C ASP A 94 -7.66 11.99 3.34
N VAL A 95 -8.88 12.09 3.88
CA VAL A 95 -9.11 12.26 5.32
C VAL A 95 -8.41 11.19 6.16
N LEU A 96 -8.05 11.57 7.39
CA LEU A 96 -7.32 10.75 8.36
C LEU A 96 -8.12 10.64 9.67
N PRO A 97 -8.43 9.42 10.16
CA PRO A 97 -8.21 8.12 9.51
C PRO A 97 -9.04 7.97 8.22
N ALA A 98 -8.68 7.00 7.38
CA ALA A 98 -9.33 6.78 6.09
C ALA A 98 -10.86 6.68 6.23
N GLY A 99 -11.57 7.53 5.48
CA GLY A 99 -13.02 7.66 5.55
C GLY A 99 -13.76 6.79 4.54
N LYS A 100 -15.10 6.88 4.58
CA LYS A 100 -16.00 6.14 3.69
C LYS A 100 -15.72 6.39 2.20
N VAL A 101 -15.28 7.60 1.84
CA VAL A 101 -15.07 8.01 0.44
C VAL A 101 -14.04 7.13 -0.27
N SER A 102 -12.82 7.02 0.26
CA SER A 102 -11.76 6.20 -0.37
C SER A 102 -12.10 4.71 -0.33
N LEU A 103 -12.76 4.24 0.75
CA LEU A 103 -13.22 2.86 0.88
C LEU A 103 -14.27 2.50 -0.17
N ASP A 104 -15.26 3.36 -0.41
CA ASP A 104 -16.30 3.12 -1.42
C ASP A 104 -15.73 3.13 -2.84
N ILE A 105 -14.80 4.04 -3.13
CA ILE A 105 -14.12 4.12 -4.43
C ILE A 105 -13.35 2.83 -4.69
N GLY A 106 -12.52 2.40 -3.74
CA GLY A 106 -11.68 1.22 -3.93
C GLY A 106 -12.47 -0.11 -3.89
N ASP A 107 -13.45 -0.25 -2.99
CA ASP A 107 -14.36 -1.40 -2.99
C ASP A 107 -15.17 -1.47 -4.30
N GLY A 108 -15.67 -0.33 -4.78
CA GLY A 108 -16.40 -0.23 -6.04
C GLY A 108 -15.54 -0.66 -7.22
N TRP A 109 -14.29 -0.20 -7.27
CA TRP A 109 -13.31 -0.65 -8.26
C TRP A 109 -13.07 -2.17 -8.20
N LEU A 110 -12.78 -2.73 -7.01
CA LEU A 110 -12.58 -4.17 -6.82
C LEU A 110 -13.79 -4.99 -7.28
N ARG A 111 -15.01 -4.58 -6.92
CA ARG A 111 -16.25 -5.27 -7.35
C ARG A 111 -16.49 -5.17 -8.85
N SER A 112 -16.14 -4.03 -9.46
CA SER A 112 -16.29 -3.84 -10.91
C SER A 112 -15.39 -4.77 -11.72
N ASN A 113 -14.23 -5.15 -11.14
CA ASN A 113 -13.24 -6.04 -11.76
C ASN A 113 -12.89 -5.69 -13.21
N ARG A 114 -12.91 -4.38 -13.56
CA ARG A 114 -12.69 -3.90 -14.93
C ARG A 114 -11.22 -3.80 -15.33
N THR A 115 -10.35 -3.54 -14.36
CA THR A 115 -8.90 -3.39 -14.56
C THR A 115 -8.17 -4.11 -13.44
N ALA A 116 -7.00 -4.67 -13.73
CA ALA A 116 -6.14 -5.28 -12.70
C ALA A 116 -5.51 -4.25 -11.77
N LEU A 117 -5.32 -3.03 -12.28
CA LEU A 117 -4.58 -1.96 -11.61
C LEU A 117 -5.46 -0.73 -11.42
N PHE A 118 -5.23 -0.05 -10.30
CA PHE A 118 -5.76 1.27 -9.99
C PHE A 118 -4.63 2.13 -9.44
N GLU A 119 -4.21 3.12 -10.23
CA GLU A 119 -3.26 4.14 -9.80
C GLU A 119 -4.01 5.23 -9.04
N VAL A 120 -3.56 5.53 -7.82
CA VAL A 120 -4.20 6.50 -6.91
C VAL A 120 -3.15 7.39 -6.26
N PRO A 121 -3.46 8.66 -5.94
CA PRO A 121 -2.55 9.53 -5.23
C PRO A 121 -2.23 8.97 -3.84
N SER A 122 -1.00 9.21 -3.36
CA SER A 122 -0.70 9.03 -1.96
C SER A 122 -1.40 10.10 -1.13
N ALA A 123 -1.96 9.70 0.02
CA ALA A 123 -2.49 10.68 0.98
C ALA A 123 -1.36 11.42 1.74
N ILE A 124 -0.10 10.99 1.57
CA ILE A 124 1.07 11.62 2.19
C ILE A 124 1.72 12.62 1.23
N VAL A 125 1.86 12.25 -0.04
CA VAL A 125 2.40 13.09 -1.12
C VAL A 125 1.47 12.99 -2.33
N PRO A 126 0.44 13.85 -2.43
CA PRO A 126 -0.61 13.73 -3.47
C PRO A 126 -0.12 13.79 -4.91
N GLU A 127 1.07 14.37 -5.14
CA GLU A 127 1.73 14.43 -6.44
C GLU A 127 2.36 13.10 -6.87
N GLU A 128 2.58 12.17 -5.93
CA GLU A 128 3.07 10.83 -6.20
C GLU A 128 1.96 9.78 -6.04
N THR A 129 2.12 8.64 -6.72
CA THR A 129 1.06 7.64 -6.83
C THR A 129 1.42 6.30 -6.18
N ASN A 130 0.42 5.74 -5.52
CA ASN A 130 0.33 4.34 -5.19
C ASN A 130 -0.36 3.57 -6.31
N VAL A 131 -0.06 2.27 -6.41
CA VAL A 131 -0.68 1.36 -7.37
C VAL A 131 -1.33 0.22 -6.58
N LEU A 132 -2.64 0.09 -6.74
CA LEU A 132 -3.43 -0.96 -6.15
C LEU A 132 -3.59 -2.07 -7.17
N ILE A 133 -3.38 -3.32 -6.76
CA ILE A 133 -3.56 -4.50 -7.62
C ILE A 133 -4.72 -5.32 -7.08
N ASN A 134 -5.66 -5.66 -7.96
CA ASN A 134 -6.76 -6.56 -7.68
C ASN A 134 -6.32 -7.99 -7.98
N PRO A 135 -6.03 -8.82 -6.96
CA PRO A 135 -5.55 -10.18 -7.19
C PRO A 135 -6.60 -11.11 -7.81
N ARG A 136 -7.88 -10.71 -7.84
CA ARG A 136 -8.97 -11.47 -8.43
C ARG A 136 -9.19 -11.15 -9.91
N HIS A 137 -8.47 -10.16 -10.47
CA HIS A 137 -8.56 -9.85 -11.89
C HIS A 137 -7.75 -10.84 -12.73
N ALA A 138 -8.22 -11.20 -13.92
CA ALA A 138 -7.58 -12.20 -14.78
C ALA A 138 -6.12 -11.82 -15.15
N ASP A 139 -5.89 -10.55 -15.50
CA ASP A 139 -4.54 -10.06 -15.82
C ASP A 139 -3.57 -10.02 -14.62
N ALA A 140 -4.05 -10.13 -13.37
CA ALA A 140 -3.17 -10.11 -12.21
C ALA A 140 -2.20 -11.30 -12.17
N GLY A 141 -2.56 -12.43 -12.79
CA GLY A 141 -1.69 -13.60 -12.94
C GLY A 141 -0.47 -13.36 -13.82
N ARG A 142 -0.42 -12.24 -14.55
CA ARG A 142 0.71 -11.85 -15.41
C ARG A 142 1.72 -10.95 -14.69
N ILE A 143 1.37 -10.47 -13.49
CA ILE A 143 2.22 -9.62 -12.67
C ILE A 143 3.15 -10.51 -11.85
N THR A 144 4.42 -10.14 -11.77
CA THR A 144 5.41 -10.89 -11.01
C THR A 144 5.98 -10.04 -9.88
N ALA A 145 6.47 -10.68 -8.82
CA ALA A 145 7.08 -9.99 -7.70
C ALA A 145 8.32 -10.73 -7.23
N VAL A 146 9.35 -9.99 -6.83
CA VAL A 146 10.61 -10.54 -6.35
C VAL A 146 11.12 -9.75 -5.14
N LYS A 147 11.57 -10.47 -4.12
CA LYS A 147 12.34 -9.92 -3.00
C LYS A 147 13.70 -9.49 -3.51
N THR A 148 14.02 -8.21 -3.45
CA THR A 148 15.30 -7.71 -3.97
C THR A 148 16.38 -7.69 -2.91
N ARG A 149 16.04 -7.24 -1.70
CA ARG A 149 16.95 -7.18 -0.55
C ARG A 149 16.19 -6.98 0.76
N ARG A 150 16.91 -7.12 1.87
CA ARG A 150 16.44 -6.62 3.17
C ARG A 150 16.22 -5.10 3.11
N TRP A 151 15.13 -4.66 3.72
CA TRP A 151 14.88 -3.24 3.96
C TRP A 151 15.23 -2.89 5.41
N THR A 152 16.09 -1.88 5.58
CA THR A 152 16.48 -1.34 6.88
C THR A 152 16.19 0.15 6.85
N TYR A 153 15.39 0.62 7.80
CA TYR A 153 15.21 2.05 8.03
C TYR A 153 16.45 2.62 8.72
N ASP A 154 16.81 3.85 8.37
CA ASP A 154 17.90 4.57 9.03
C ASP A 154 17.58 4.75 10.53
N GLY A 155 18.55 4.45 11.39
CA GLY A 155 18.38 4.52 12.85
C GLY A 155 18.12 5.93 13.39
N ARG A 156 18.31 6.98 12.57
CA ARG A 156 17.93 8.36 12.89
C ARG A 156 16.42 8.62 12.77
N LEU A 157 15.66 7.74 12.12
CA LEU A 157 14.20 7.82 12.12
C LEU A 157 13.68 7.49 13.51
N THR A 158 13.33 8.52 14.28
CA THR A 158 12.72 8.39 15.60
C THR A 158 11.20 8.35 15.48
N PHE A 159 10.59 7.30 16.00
CA PHE A 159 9.14 7.15 16.10
C PHE A 159 8.73 7.75 17.44
N GLY A 160 7.80 8.70 17.43
CA GLY A 160 7.40 9.43 18.63
C GLY A 160 6.79 8.49 19.67
N VAL A 161 7.58 8.09 20.67
CA VAL A 161 7.01 7.64 21.94
C VAL A 161 6.33 8.87 22.52
N ALA A 162 5.00 8.86 22.61
CA ALA A 162 4.31 9.78 23.49
C ALA A 162 4.90 9.56 24.88
N LEU A 163 5.83 10.43 25.28
CA LEU A 163 6.33 10.49 26.64
C LEU A 163 5.11 10.79 27.50
N ALA A 164 4.52 9.74 28.08
CA ALA A 164 3.62 9.90 29.21
C ALA A 164 4.43 10.68 30.25
N SER A 165 4.07 11.94 30.45
CA SER A 165 4.62 12.77 31.50
C SER A 165 4.54 11.97 32.79
N ARG A 166 5.68 11.53 33.33
CA ARG A 166 5.76 11.12 34.73
C ARG A 166 5.46 12.37 35.54
N GLY A 167 4.18 12.58 35.83
CA GLY A 167 3.72 13.53 36.80
C GLY A 167 4.31 13.13 38.13
N GLY A 168 5.36 13.84 38.55
CA GLY A 168 5.87 13.77 39.90
C GLY A 168 4.73 14.15 40.86
N LYS A 169 4.34 13.20 41.71
CA LYS A 169 3.68 13.57 42.96
C LYS A 169 4.79 13.89 43.96
N LYS A 170 4.74 15.13 44.44
CA LYS A 170 5.40 15.60 45.66
C LYS A 170 4.97 14.75 46.85
#